data_AF-A0A327UFZ5-F1
#
_entry.id   AF-A0A327UFZ5-F1
#
_cell.length_a   1.000
_cell.length_b   1.000
_cell.length_c   1.000
_cell.angle_alpha   90.00
_cell.angle_beta   90.00
_cell.angle_gamma   90.00
#
_symmetry.space_group_name_H-M   'P 1'
#
loop_
_entity.id
_entity.type
_entity.pdbx_description
1 polymer ?
#
loop_
_entity_poly.entity_id
_entity_poly.type
_entity_poly.pdbx_seq_one_letter_code
_entity_poly.pdbx_strand_id
1 'polypeptide(L)'
;MPTRASVLAALTATVLAATGTPALAAADTGQPMDRAFERAAEAFDVPRDLLAAVGYGETRLDGHAGRPSQAGGFGVMHLVSNPAQHTLERAAALTGEPVATLRSDTAANILGGAAVLRGYADKLGLDARDRDDIDAWYPAVAHYSGTRGQAAALYADAVYTFLADGLDAVTPGGERITVTGRPVSPHKDGIGAADTGVRSTDYPAALWVPADPNNYTPGRTAKIDKVIVHVTQGSYAGSISWFQDPVSVVSAHYVVRSSDGQITQMVRDADTAYHARSANASALGIEHEGFIDDPTWFTDAMYRSSAALTAFLCDKYGIPKDRAHIIGHSEAPGNDHTDPGPYWDWDRYMELVNGTGTGGETRDGLSFATYTTQRSGSTGPQVTALQRLLNDQGYAAGEADGSFGTATAGAVRSFQAAHGLDADGVVGARTWTALLSAGTTPVLAEDATGEDVKRLQRALTAALGSTVEADGTFGPGTATAVRSYQTGRGLTADGIVGPATWTALQSGR
;
A
#
# COMPACT_ATOMS: atom_id res chain seq x y z
N MET A 1 -44.18 -78.59 57.27
CA MET A 1 -42.76 -78.31 56.97
C MET A 1 -42.44 -78.92 55.62
N PRO A 2 -41.64 -78.31 54.71
CA PRO A 2 -41.44 -76.91 54.40
C PRO A 2 -41.67 -76.59 52.88
N THR A 3 -41.53 -75.31 52.59
CA THR A 3 -41.64 -74.51 51.34
C THR A 3 -40.81 -74.94 50.12
N ARG A 4 -41.35 -74.75 48.89
CA ARG A 4 -40.63 -74.43 47.63
C ARG A 4 -41.58 -73.62 46.72
N ALA A 5 -41.43 -72.30 46.61
CA ALA A 5 -40.50 -71.52 45.76
C ALA A 5 -40.90 -71.51 44.27
N SER A 6 -41.54 -70.40 43.89
CA SER A 6 -42.03 -70.05 42.56
C SER A 6 -40.90 -69.60 41.63
N VAL A 7 -40.96 -69.96 40.35
CA VAL A 7 -40.12 -69.38 39.28
C VAL A 7 -41.05 -68.74 38.26
N LEU A 8 -41.01 -67.42 38.15
CA LEU A 8 -41.68 -66.61 37.15
C LEU A 8 -40.64 -66.18 36.11
N ALA A 9 -40.86 -66.51 34.84
CA ALA A 9 -40.02 -66.10 33.72
C ALA A 9 -40.28 -64.62 33.40
N ALA A 10 -39.23 -63.80 33.35
CA ALA A 10 -39.28 -62.42 32.89
C ALA A 10 -38.58 -62.31 31.53
N LEU A 11 -39.30 -61.80 30.51
CA LEU A 11 -38.75 -61.35 29.25
C LEU A 11 -37.88 -60.11 29.48
N THR A 12 -36.64 -60.14 29.01
CA THR A 12 -35.77 -58.96 28.91
C THR A 12 -35.95 -58.30 27.53
N ALA A 13 -36.44 -57.06 27.54
CA ALA A 13 -36.39 -56.15 26.39
C ALA A 13 -35.03 -55.46 26.35
N THR A 14 -34.33 -55.55 25.22
CA THR A 14 -33.07 -54.85 24.96
C THR A 14 -33.37 -53.38 24.64
N VAL A 15 -33.05 -52.48 25.57
CA VAL A 15 -33.03 -51.03 25.32
C VAL A 15 -31.69 -50.68 24.68
N LEU A 16 -31.71 -50.26 23.40
CA LEU A 16 -30.57 -49.69 22.72
C LEU A 16 -30.43 -48.23 23.17
N ALA A 17 -29.55 -47.95 24.13
CA ALA A 17 -29.20 -46.59 24.50
C ALA A 17 -28.32 -45.98 23.40
N ALA A 18 -28.92 -45.14 22.55
CA ALA A 18 -28.17 -44.25 21.66
C ALA A 18 -27.52 -43.16 22.51
N THR A 19 -26.25 -43.34 22.88
CA THR A 19 -25.41 -42.25 23.40
C THR A 19 -25.09 -41.33 22.23
N GLY A 20 -25.91 -40.31 22.02
CA GLY A 20 -25.54 -39.18 21.17
C GLY A 20 -24.33 -38.49 21.79
N THR A 21 -23.16 -38.70 21.19
CA THR A 21 -22.02 -37.81 21.41
C THR A 21 -22.45 -36.40 21.04
N PRO A 22 -22.14 -35.36 21.85
CA PRO A 22 -22.31 -33.99 21.39
C PRO A 22 -21.52 -33.86 20.10
N ALA A 23 -22.18 -33.41 19.04
CA ALA A 23 -21.50 -33.03 17.82
C ALA A 23 -20.40 -32.05 18.22
N LEU A 24 -19.14 -32.48 18.09
CA LEU A 24 -17.99 -31.59 18.13
C LEU A 24 -18.34 -30.44 17.19
N ALA A 25 -18.41 -29.23 17.73
CA ALA A 25 -18.51 -28.01 16.95
C ALA A 25 -17.50 -28.13 15.80
N ALA A 26 -17.98 -27.99 14.56
CA ALA A 26 -17.11 -27.98 13.40
C ALA A 26 -15.95 -27.02 13.70
N ALA A 27 -14.72 -27.50 13.54
CA ALA A 27 -13.54 -26.68 13.72
C ALA A 27 -13.71 -25.39 12.88
N ASP A 28 -13.45 -24.26 13.53
CA ASP A 28 -13.41 -22.92 12.96
C ASP A 28 -12.71 -22.95 11.59
N THR A 29 -13.34 -22.39 10.55
CA THR A 29 -12.96 -22.52 9.13
C THR A 29 -11.61 -21.86 8.76
N GLY A 30 -10.75 -21.54 9.73
CA GLY A 30 -9.44 -20.95 9.50
C GLY A 30 -9.47 -19.48 9.05
N GLN A 31 -10.64 -18.83 9.15
CA GLN A 31 -10.86 -17.42 8.75
C GLN A 31 -11.71 -16.65 9.80
N PRO A 32 -11.18 -16.41 11.00
CA PRO A 32 -11.92 -15.75 12.07
C PRO A 32 -12.22 -14.26 11.81
N MET A 33 -11.32 -13.52 11.15
CA MET A 33 -11.49 -12.10 10.88
C MET A 33 -12.47 -11.85 9.73
N ASP A 34 -12.43 -12.66 8.67
CA ASP A 34 -13.38 -12.56 7.56
C ASP A 34 -14.82 -12.74 8.04
N ARG A 35 -15.05 -13.79 8.85
CA ARG A 35 -16.34 -14.03 9.51
C ARG A 35 -16.74 -12.94 10.51
N ALA A 36 -15.78 -12.19 11.04
CA ALA A 36 -16.10 -11.01 11.86
C ALA A 36 -16.61 -9.85 11.00
N PHE A 37 -15.99 -9.61 9.83
CA PHE A 37 -16.49 -8.63 8.87
C PHE A 37 -17.88 -8.98 8.35
N GLU A 38 -18.14 -10.25 7.99
CA GLU A 38 -19.47 -10.72 7.57
C GLU A 38 -20.53 -10.49 8.65
N ARG A 39 -20.26 -10.90 9.89
CA ARG A 39 -21.21 -10.73 11.00
C ARG A 39 -21.47 -9.28 11.35
N ALA A 40 -20.44 -8.44 11.33
CA ALA A 40 -20.58 -7.02 11.60
C ALA A 40 -21.37 -6.30 10.49
N ALA A 41 -21.12 -6.67 9.23
CA ALA A 41 -21.87 -6.21 8.07
C ALA A 41 -23.36 -6.54 8.18
N GLU A 42 -23.70 -7.80 8.49
CA GLU A 42 -25.07 -8.24 8.70
C GLU A 42 -25.75 -7.53 9.89
N ALA A 43 -25.02 -7.36 11.01
CA ALA A 43 -25.57 -6.78 12.22
C ALA A 43 -25.94 -5.29 12.07
N PHE A 44 -25.17 -4.54 11.28
CA PHE A 44 -25.33 -3.09 11.15
C PHE A 44 -25.77 -2.63 9.76
N ASP A 45 -26.05 -3.58 8.84
CA ASP A 45 -26.51 -3.28 7.48
C ASP A 45 -25.53 -2.30 6.80
N VAL A 46 -24.25 -2.73 6.80
CA VAL A 46 -23.07 -2.10 6.20
C VAL A 46 -22.48 -3.08 5.18
N PRO A 47 -22.06 -2.67 3.97
CA PRO A 47 -21.41 -3.58 3.04
C PRO A 47 -20.12 -4.18 3.61
N ARG A 48 -20.00 -5.52 3.62
CA ARG A 48 -18.83 -6.24 4.16
C ARG A 48 -17.51 -5.78 3.55
N ASP A 49 -17.49 -5.61 2.23
CA ASP A 49 -16.28 -5.20 1.49
C ASP A 49 -15.88 -3.75 1.79
N LEU A 50 -16.84 -2.86 2.03
CA LEU A 50 -16.58 -1.51 2.51
C LEU A 50 -15.93 -1.56 3.90
N LEU A 51 -16.46 -2.38 4.80
CA LEU A 51 -15.94 -2.51 6.15
C LEU A 51 -14.51 -3.07 6.17
N ALA A 52 -14.23 -4.08 5.33
CA ALA A 52 -12.87 -4.61 5.15
C ALA A 52 -11.91 -3.58 4.55
N ALA A 53 -12.35 -2.80 3.55
CA ALA A 53 -11.55 -1.72 2.96
C ALA A 53 -11.25 -0.60 3.96
N VAL A 54 -12.21 -0.24 4.83
CA VAL A 54 -12.00 0.68 5.95
C VAL A 54 -10.98 0.09 6.93
N GLY A 55 -11.14 -1.15 7.38
CA GLY A 55 -10.17 -1.79 8.29
C GLY A 55 -8.76 -1.90 7.71
N TYR A 56 -8.63 -2.11 6.39
CA TYR A 56 -7.34 -2.08 5.71
C TYR A 56 -6.75 -0.67 5.62
N GLY A 57 -7.57 0.33 5.30
CA GLY A 57 -7.15 1.74 5.27
C GLY A 57 -6.80 2.32 6.63
N GLU A 58 -7.43 1.80 7.70
CA GLU A 58 -7.11 2.17 9.07
C GLU A 58 -5.85 1.49 9.57
N THR A 59 -5.78 0.17 9.56
CA THR A 59 -4.66 -0.51 10.23
C THR A 59 -4.04 -1.64 9.42
N ARG A 60 -4.27 -1.69 8.10
CA ARG A 60 -3.86 -2.82 7.27
C ARG A 60 -4.33 -4.17 7.83
N LEU A 61 -5.50 -4.16 8.48
CA LEU A 61 -6.09 -5.32 9.15
C LEU A 61 -5.28 -5.84 10.36
N ASP A 62 -4.43 -4.99 10.96
CA ASP A 62 -3.72 -5.30 12.20
C ASP A 62 -4.46 -4.72 13.42
N GLY A 63 -4.74 -5.55 14.41
CA GLY A 63 -5.34 -5.14 15.67
C GLY A 63 -4.34 -4.59 16.70
N HIS A 64 -3.04 -4.61 16.38
CA HIS A 64 -1.91 -4.18 17.20
C HIS A 64 -1.91 -4.77 18.62
N ALA A 65 -2.38 -6.02 18.76
CA ALA A 65 -2.60 -6.71 20.03
C ALA A 65 -3.40 -5.89 21.06
N GLY A 66 -4.28 -5.00 20.59
CA GLY A 66 -5.11 -4.13 21.41
C GLY A 66 -4.39 -2.99 22.13
N ARG A 67 -3.12 -2.73 21.79
CA ARG A 67 -2.41 -1.55 22.26
C ARG A 67 -2.89 -0.30 21.49
N PRO A 68 -2.92 0.88 22.14
CA PRO A 68 -3.31 2.11 21.45
C PRO A 68 -2.25 2.56 20.45
N SER A 69 -2.70 3.16 19.35
CA SER A 69 -1.88 4.07 18.54
C SER A 69 -1.55 5.37 19.31
N GLN A 70 -0.62 6.18 18.79
CA GLN A 70 -0.35 7.53 19.35
C GLN A 70 -1.60 8.42 19.40
N ALA A 71 -2.53 8.28 18.44
CA ALA A 71 -3.78 9.03 18.42
C ALA A 71 -4.83 8.50 19.42
N GLY A 72 -4.54 7.43 20.16
CA GLY A 72 -5.50 6.77 21.05
C GLY A 72 -6.53 5.88 20.34
N GLY A 73 -6.27 5.51 19.07
CA GLY A 73 -7.03 4.50 18.33
C GLY A 73 -6.65 3.06 18.66
N PHE A 74 -7.61 2.14 18.56
CA PHE A 74 -7.46 0.72 18.93
C PHE A 74 -8.04 -0.23 17.88
N GLY A 75 -7.38 -1.38 17.71
CA GLY A 75 -7.85 -2.51 16.90
C GLY A 75 -7.92 -2.23 15.39
N VAL A 76 -8.46 -3.19 14.64
CA VAL A 76 -8.52 -3.20 13.16
C VAL A 76 -9.24 -1.98 12.58
N MET A 77 -10.23 -1.46 13.30
CA MET A 77 -11.06 -0.34 12.86
C MET A 77 -10.63 1.01 13.44
N HIS A 78 -9.47 1.05 14.13
CA HIS A 78 -8.90 2.25 14.77
C HIS A 78 -9.93 3.05 15.57
N LEU A 79 -10.64 2.40 16.50
CA LEU A 79 -11.62 3.08 17.35
C LEU A 79 -10.90 3.98 18.36
N VAL A 80 -11.15 5.30 18.27
CA VAL A 80 -10.39 6.35 18.97
C VAL A 80 -11.04 6.74 20.29
N SER A 81 -10.20 6.89 21.31
CA SER A 81 -10.51 7.49 22.61
C SER A 81 -9.44 8.52 22.96
N ASN A 82 -9.70 9.79 22.64
CA ASN A 82 -8.84 10.93 22.99
C ASN A 82 -9.72 12.18 23.28
N PRO A 83 -9.15 13.34 23.69
CA PRO A 83 -9.94 14.54 24.00
C PRO A 83 -10.77 15.13 22.85
N ALA A 84 -10.44 14.82 21.60
CA ALA A 84 -11.11 15.35 20.42
C ALA A 84 -12.06 14.34 19.75
N GLN A 85 -11.82 13.04 19.92
CA GLN A 85 -12.53 11.95 19.25
C GLN A 85 -12.84 10.80 20.22
N HIS A 86 -14.09 10.35 20.17
CA HIS A 86 -14.66 9.35 21.09
C HIS A 86 -15.39 8.22 20.32
N THR A 87 -14.81 7.74 19.22
CA THR A 87 -15.42 6.67 18.42
C THR A 87 -15.41 5.33 19.15
N LEU A 88 -14.46 5.10 20.07
CA LEU A 88 -14.43 3.92 20.93
C LEU A 88 -15.60 3.89 21.93
N GLU A 89 -15.86 5.01 22.61
CA GLU A 89 -17.01 5.12 23.53
C GLU A 89 -18.33 5.04 22.76
N ARG A 90 -18.38 5.64 21.56
CA ARG A 90 -19.54 5.55 20.69
C ARG A 90 -19.80 4.11 20.25
N ALA A 91 -18.76 3.37 19.85
CA ALA A 91 -18.88 1.96 19.52
C ALA A 91 -19.43 1.16 20.70
N ALA A 92 -18.91 1.35 21.91
CA ALA A 92 -19.40 0.69 23.12
C ALA A 92 -20.89 0.96 23.37
N ALA A 93 -21.32 2.21 23.20
CA ALA A 93 -22.73 2.58 23.37
C ALA A 93 -23.65 1.97 22.30
N LEU A 94 -23.17 1.81 21.06
CA LEU A 94 -23.96 1.29 19.95
C LEU A 94 -24.03 -0.24 19.92
N THR A 95 -22.96 -0.94 20.32
CA THR A 95 -22.92 -2.41 20.32
C THR A 95 -23.30 -3.02 21.67
N GLY A 96 -23.19 -2.27 22.76
CA GLY A 96 -23.27 -2.79 24.12
C GLY A 96 -22.01 -3.51 24.60
N GLU A 97 -20.95 -3.55 23.77
CA GLU A 97 -19.67 -4.17 24.13
C GLU A 97 -18.89 -3.31 25.13
N PRO A 98 -18.23 -3.91 26.13
CA PRO A 98 -17.32 -3.17 27.01
C PRO A 98 -16.16 -2.54 26.21
N VAL A 99 -15.78 -1.32 26.59
CA VAL A 99 -14.60 -0.63 26.01
C VAL A 99 -13.34 -1.51 26.02
N ALA A 100 -13.13 -2.29 27.09
CA ALA A 100 -12.00 -3.19 27.18
C ALA A 100 -12.01 -4.27 26.07
N THR A 101 -13.18 -4.85 25.78
CA THR A 101 -13.36 -5.84 24.71
C THR A 101 -13.11 -5.22 23.35
N LEU A 102 -13.67 -4.03 23.08
CA LEU A 102 -13.46 -3.29 21.83
C LEU A 102 -12.00 -2.93 21.57
N ARG A 103 -11.18 -2.81 22.61
CA ARG A 103 -9.74 -2.54 22.45
C ARG A 103 -8.96 -3.76 21.99
N SER A 104 -9.23 -4.94 22.57
CA SER A 104 -8.35 -6.10 22.43
C SER A 104 -8.91 -7.24 21.58
N ASP A 105 -10.23 -7.34 21.43
CA ASP A 105 -10.87 -8.39 20.64
C ASP A 105 -11.14 -7.89 19.21
N THR A 106 -10.55 -8.57 18.23
CA THR A 106 -10.66 -8.21 16.81
C THR A 106 -12.11 -8.21 16.34
N ALA A 107 -12.91 -9.20 16.71
CA ALA A 107 -14.28 -9.32 16.22
C ALA A 107 -15.18 -8.24 16.82
N ALA A 108 -15.05 -7.96 18.12
CA ALA A 108 -15.74 -6.87 18.78
C ALA A 108 -15.33 -5.51 18.21
N ASN A 109 -14.04 -5.31 17.92
CA ASN A 109 -13.55 -4.07 17.32
C ASN A 109 -14.15 -3.84 15.91
N ILE A 110 -14.19 -4.87 15.07
CA ILE A 110 -14.85 -4.84 13.75
C ILE A 110 -16.34 -4.53 13.88
N LEU A 111 -17.03 -5.17 14.83
CA LEU A 111 -18.44 -4.90 15.16
C LEU A 111 -18.64 -3.44 15.58
N GLY A 112 -17.76 -2.90 16.42
CA GLY A 112 -17.77 -1.50 16.85
C GLY A 112 -17.56 -0.52 15.71
N GLY A 113 -16.62 -0.80 14.81
CA GLY A 113 -16.39 -0.01 13.60
C GLY A 113 -17.62 0.03 12.69
N ALA A 114 -18.24 -1.12 12.44
CA ALA A 114 -19.48 -1.22 11.68
C ALA A 114 -20.62 -0.38 12.31
N ALA A 115 -20.77 -0.48 13.63
CA ALA A 115 -21.76 0.31 14.37
C ALA A 115 -21.54 1.82 14.23
N VAL A 116 -20.29 2.28 14.36
CA VAL A 116 -19.93 3.69 14.22
C VAL A 116 -20.19 4.18 12.80
N LEU A 117 -19.79 3.41 11.78
CA LEU A 117 -20.00 3.75 10.37
C LEU A 117 -21.50 3.80 10.04
N ARG A 118 -22.28 2.82 10.50
CA ARG A 118 -23.73 2.82 10.38
C ARG A 118 -24.37 4.04 11.05
N GLY A 119 -23.91 4.39 12.24
CA GLY A 119 -24.36 5.59 12.93
C GLY A 119 -24.01 6.90 12.22
N TYR A 120 -23.05 6.94 11.31
CA TYR A 120 -22.83 8.09 10.42
C TYR A 120 -23.79 8.07 9.24
N ALA A 121 -24.01 6.91 8.60
CA ALA A 121 -25.00 6.76 7.54
C ALA A 121 -26.41 7.18 8.00
N ASP A 122 -26.83 6.78 9.21
CA ASP A 122 -28.12 7.19 9.77
C ASP A 122 -28.23 8.71 10.00
N LYS A 123 -27.13 9.35 10.43
CA LYS A 123 -27.09 10.82 10.61
C LYS A 123 -27.16 11.58 9.28
N LEU A 124 -26.63 10.98 8.22
CA LEU A 124 -26.70 11.49 6.86
C LEU A 124 -28.07 11.22 6.21
N GLY A 125 -28.92 10.40 6.84
CA GLY A 125 -30.26 10.10 6.37
C GLY A 125 -30.34 9.03 5.28
N LEU A 126 -29.30 8.22 5.11
CA LEU A 126 -29.31 7.10 4.16
C LEU A 126 -30.38 6.09 4.56
N ASP A 127 -31.29 5.77 3.64
CA ASP A 127 -32.28 4.72 3.84
C ASP A 127 -31.72 3.32 3.50
N ALA A 128 -32.56 2.28 3.55
CA ALA A 128 -32.09 0.91 3.27
C ALA A 128 -31.60 0.73 1.83
N ARG A 129 -32.22 1.40 0.85
CA ARG A 129 -31.80 1.33 -0.54
C ARG A 129 -30.50 2.07 -0.77
N ASP A 130 -30.34 3.23 -0.12
CA ASP A 130 -29.08 3.96 -0.19
C ASP A 130 -27.94 3.12 0.39
N ARG A 131 -28.19 2.35 1.46
CA ARG A 131 -27.16 1.50 2.08
C ARG A 131 -26.80 0.26 1.28
N ASP A 132 -27.69 -0.22 0.40
CA ASP A 132 -27.37 -1.26 -0.59
C ASP A 132 -26.42 -0.74 -1.68
N ASP A 133 -26.37 0.58 -1.89
CA ASP A 133 -25.44 1.24 -2.81
C ASP A 133 -24.14 1.61 -2.11
N ILE A 134 -23.05 0.92 -2.45
CA ILE A 134 -21.74 1.17 -1.86
C ILE A 134 -21.26 2.62 -2.10
N ASP A 135 -21.69 3.27 -3.19
CA ASP A 135 -21.25 4.63 -3.52
C ASP A 135 -21.88 5.70 -2.63
N ALA A 136 -23.06 5.44 -2.07
CA ALA A 136 -23.73 6.33 -1.12
C ALA A 136 -23.02 6.42 0.24
N TRP A 137 -22.19 5.43 0.59
CA TRP A 137 -21.47 5.41 1.87
C TRP A 137 -20.32 6.41 1.96
N TYR A 138 -19.91 7.03 0.85
CA TYR A 138 -18.70 7.88 0.80
C TYR A 138 -18.70 8.98 1.88
N PRO A 139 -19.80 9.72 2.13
CA PRO A 139 -19.81 10.72 3.19
C PRO A 139 -19.72 10.12 4.59
N ALA A 140 -20.28 8.92 4.82
CA ALA A 140 -20.15 8.22 6.10
C ALA A 140 -18.72 7.78 6.37
N VAL A 141 -18.02 7.27 5.34
CA VAL A 141 -16.59 6.92 5.38
C VAL A 141 -15.74 8.17 5.63
N ALA A 142 -16.00 9.27 4.93
CA ALA A 142 -15.30 10.53 5.15
C ALA A 142 -15.44 11.01 6.61
N HIS A 143 -16.63 10.92 7.20
CA HIS A 143 -16.86 11.22 8.61
C HIS A 143 -16.20 10.22 9.57
N TYR A 144 -16.02 8.98 9.16
CA TYR A 144 -15.37 7.95 9.97
C TYR A 144 -13.93 8.32 10.32
N SER A 145 -13.19 8.94 9.38
CA SER A 145 -11.82 9.46 9.62
C SER A 145 -11.72 10.41 10.81
N GLY A 146 -12.85 11.00 11.22
CA GLY A 146 -12.94 12.03 12.25
C GLY A 146 -12.26 13.36 11.89
N THR A 147 -11.78 13.48 10.65
CA THR A 147 -11.27 14.74 10.07
C THR A 147 -12.39 15.51 9.35
N ARG A 148 -12.07 16.68 8.80
CA ARG A 148 -13.04 17.52 8.05
C ARG A 148 -12.45 17.99 6.73
N GLY A 149 -13.33 18.36 5.80
CA GLY A 149 -12.95 18.95 4.52
C GLY A 149 -12.07 18.02 3.69
N GLN A 150 -10.96 18.54 3.15
CA GLN A 150 -10.09 17.82 2.24
C GLN A 150 -9.46 16.56 2.86
N ALA A 151 -9.13 16.57 4.15
CA ALA A 151 -8.57 15.41 4.84
C ALA A 151 -9.57 14.23 4.86
N ALA A 152 -10.85 14.53 5.12
CA ALA A 152 -11.91 13.53 5.16
C ALA A 152 -12.18 12.95 3.76
N ALA A 153 -12.12 13.80 2.73
CA ALA A 153 -12.23 13.36 1.34
C ALA A 153 -11.07 12.43 0.94
N LEU A 154 -9.83 12.76 1.28
CA LEU A 154 -8.66 11.95 0.96
C LEU A 154 -8.70 10.57 1.64
N TYR A 155 -9.19 10.53 2.87
CA TYR A 155 -9.43 9.28 3.56
C TYR A 155 -10.45 8.40 2.81
N ALA A 156 -11.61 8.96 2.48
CA ALA A 156 -12.63 8.23 1.76
C ALA A 156 -12.14 7.80 0.37
N ASP A 157 -11.43 8.65 -0.35
CA ASP A 157 -10.83 8.32 -1.64
C ASP A 157 -9.86 7.12 -1.56
N ALA A 158 -9.08 7.02 -0.49
CA ALA A 158 -8.20 5.87 -0.27
C ALA A 158 -9.00 4.57 -0.09
N VAL A 159 -10.04 4.59 0.75
CA VAL A 159 -10.94 3.44 0.95
C VAL A 159 -11.61 3.03 -0.37
N TYR A 160 -12.10 3.99 -1.16
CA TYR A 160 -12.74 3.72 -2.44
C TYR A 160 -11.75 3.25 -3.51
N THR A 161 -10.46 3.57 -3.40
CA THR A 161 -9.42 2.99 -4.25
C THR A 161 -9.26 1.49 -3.97
N PHE A 162 -9.27 1.07 -2.70
CA PHE A 162 -9.26 -0.37 -2.36
C PHE A 162 -10.51 -1.11 -2.85
N LEU A 163 -11.67 -0.45 -2.86
CA LEU A 163 -12.89 -1.01 -3.45
C LEU A 163 -12.82 -1.10 -4.98
N ALA A 164 -12.18 -0.11 -5.62
CA ALA A 164 -12.02 -0.04 -7.06
C ALA A 164 -11.10 -1.15 -7.57
N ASP A 165 -9.89 -1.20 -7.00
CA ASP A 165 -8.81 -2.09 -7.44
C ASP A 165 -8.99 -3.52 -6.89
N GLY A 166 -9.74 -3.65 -5.80
CA GLY A 166 -9.81 -4.86 -4.98
C GLY A 166 -8.70 -4.91 -3.95
N LEU A 167 -8.87 -5.80 -2.98
CA LEU A 167 -7.93 -6.04 -1.90
C LEU A 167 -7.61 -7.52 -1.85
N ASP A 168 -6.34 -7.87 -1.69
CA ASP A 168 -5.90 -9.21 -1.31
C ASP A 168 -4.78 -9.06 -0.28
N ALA A 169 -5.17 -9.14 0.99
CA ALA A 169 -4.30 -8.87 2.13
C ALA A 169 -4.18 -10.09 3.03
N VAL A 170 -2.97 -10.33 3.54
CA VAL A 170 -2.72 -11.34 4.57
C VAL A 170 -2.57 -10.61 5.90
N THR A 171 -3.41 -10.95 6.87
CA THR A 171 -3.35 -10.41 8.23
C THR A 171 -2.07 -10.89 8.94
N PRO A 172 -1.65 -10.25 10.05
CA PRO A 172 -0.54 -10.75 10.86
C PRO A 172 -0.73 -12.21 11.34
N GLY A 173 -1.98 -12.67 11.46
CA GLY A 173 -2.33 -14.05 11.81
C GLY A 173 -2.25 -15.05 10.65
N GLY A 174 -1.87 -14.62 9.44
CA GLY A 174 -1.78 -15.45 8.23
C GLY A 174 -3.12 -15.68 7.52
N GLU A 175 -4.21 -15.08 8.01
CA GLU A 175 -5.53 -15.14 7.37
C GLU A 175 -5.55 -14.23 6.14
N ARG A 176 -6.08 -14.72 5.02
CA ARG A 176 -6.26 -13.92 3.80
C ARG A 176 -7.64 -13.27 3.79
N ILE A 177 -7.66 -11.95 3.69
CA ILE A 177 -8.87 -11.11 3.54
C ILE A 177 -8.87 -10.55 2.13
N THR A 178 -9.95 -10.80 1.40
CA THR A 178 -10.11 -10.32 0.02
C THR A 178 -11.28 -9.36 -0.10
N VAL A 179 -11.18 -8.40 -1.01
CA VAL A 179 -12.28 -7.56 -1.51
C VAL A 179 -12.25 -7.66 -3.02
N THR A 180 -13.39 -8.00 -3.62
CA THR A 180 -13.46 -8.04 -5.09
C THR A 180 -13.51 -6.62 -5.63
N GLY A 181 -12.54 -6.28 -6.49
CA GLY A 181 -12.48 -5.00 -7.18
C GLY A 181 -13.70 -4.78 -8.06
N ARG A 182 -14.26 -3.56 -8.02
CA ARG A 182 -15.45 -3.19 -8.79
C ARG A 182 -15.37 -1.72 -9.21
N PRO A 183 -15.94 -1.32 -10.35
CA PRO A 183 -16.12 0.10 -10.64
C PRO A 183 -16.90 0.79 -9.51
N VAL A 184 -16.40 1.92 -9.02
CA VAL A 184 -17.06 2.75 -8.01
C VAL A 184 -17.27 4.17 -8.56
N SER A 185 -18.36 4.81 -8.14
CA SER A 185 -18.73 6.18 -8.49
C SER A 185 -19.20 6.93 -7.25
N PRO A 186 -18.30 7.16 -6.26
CA PRO A 186 -18.68 7.63 -4.93
C PRO A 186 -19.50 8.92 -4.93
N HIS A 187 -20.57 8.95 -4.14
CA HIS A 187 -21.40 10.13 -3.93
C HIS A 187 -20.69 11.11 -3.00
N LYS A 188 -19.94 12.06 -3.58
CA LYS A 188 -19.12 13.03 -2.81
C LYS A 188 -19.90 14.22 -2.25
N ASP A 189 -21.23 14.19 -2.31
CA ASP A 189 -22.07 15.32 -1.90
C ASP A 189 -21.84 15.72 -0.45
N GLY A 190 -21.72 17.04 -0.19
CA GLY A 190 -21.56 17.59 1.16
C GLY A 190 -20.17 17.38 1.80
N ILE A 191 -19.36 16.45 1.31
CA ILE A 191 -17.94 16.34 1.64
C ILE A 191 -17.20 17.25 0.69
N GLY A 192 -17.04 18.51 1.11
CA GLY A 192 -16.51 19.63 0.31
C GLY A 192 -15.72 19.14 -0.89
N ALA A 193 -16.35 19.22 -2.07
CA ALA A 193 -15.78 18.79 -3.34
C ALA A 193 -14.53 19.63 -3.59
N ALA A 194 -13.41 19.18 -3.03
CA ALA A 194 -12.12 19.65 -3.43
C ALA A 194 -11.86 19.00 -4.78
N ASP A 195 -11.64 19.83 -5.79
CA ASP A 195 -10.73 19.51 -6.87
C ASP A 195 -9.67 18.53 -6.36
N THR A 196 -9.49 17.44 -7.09
CA THR A 196 -8.39 16.48 -6.94
C THR A 196 -7.17 17.17 -6.30
N GLY A 197 -6.88 16.80 -5.05
CA GLY A 197 -6.31 17.65 -3.99
C GLY A 197 -5.24 18.66 -4.39
N VAL A 198 -5.31 19.85 -3.78
CA VAL A 198 -4.26 20.87 -3.83
C VAL A 198 -2.92 20.19 -3.60
N ARG A 199 -2.04 20.26 -4.60
CA ARG A 199 -0.70 19.70 -4.50
C ARG A 199 0.17 20.58 -3.63
N SER A 200 1.11 19.95 -2.94
CA SER A 200 2.17 20.68 -2.24
C SER A 200 2.96 21.54 -3.24
N THR A 201 3.25 22.78 -2.85
CA THR A 201 4.16 23.64 -3.62
C THR A 201 5.63 23.34 -3.32
N ASP A 202 5.90 22.71 -2.17
CA ASP A 202 7.26 22.39 -1.73
C ASP A 202 7.77 21.10 -2.35
N TYR A 203 6.88 20.11 -2.52
CA TYR A 203 7.12 18.83 -3.18
C TYR A 203 5.89 18.43 -4.02
N PRO A 204 5.87 18.72 -5.33
CA PRO A 204 4.66 18.60 -6.17
C PRO A 204 3.97 17.24 -6.20
N ALA A 205 4.68 16.16 -5.88
CA ALA A 205 4.09 14.82 -5.81
C ALA A 205 3.24 14.61 -4.55
N ALA A 206 3.46 15.39 -3.48
CA ALA A 206 2.66 15.31 -2.26
C ALA A 206 1.32 16.05 -2.41
N LEU A 207 0.33 15.54 -1.68
CA LEU A 207 -0.89 16.26 -1.37
C LEU A 207 -0.60 17.36 -0.34
N TRP A 208 -1.41 18.41 -0.29
CA TRP A 208 -1.35 19.42 0.76
C TRP A 208 -2.57 19.32 1.66
N VAL A 209 -2.35 19.04 2.96
CA VAL A 209 -3.38 19.03 4.01
C VAL A 209 -2.77 19.65 5.26
N PRO A 210 -3.05 20.94 5.55
CA PRO A 210 -2.34 21.64 6.62
C PRO A 210 -2.63 21.04 8.00
N ALA A 211 -1.60 20.99 8.84
CA ALA A 211 -1.71 20.82 10.29
C ALA A 211 -2.40 22.03 10.93
N ASP A 212 -2.91 21.86 12.16
CA ASP A 212 -3.48 22.98 12.92
C ASP A 212 -2.40 24.04 13.21
N PRO A 213 -2.70 25.35 13.11
CA PRO A 213 -1.74 26.41 13.41
C PRO A 213 -1.14 26.39 14.83
N ASN A 214 -1.76 25.70 15.79
CA ASN A 214 -1.19 25.51 17.13
C ASN A 214 -0.05 24.47 17.16
N ASN A 215 0.09 23.66 16.11
CA ASN A 215 1.00 22.53 16.07
C ASN A 215 2.30 22.80 15.31
N TYR A 216 2.55 24.04 14.88
CA TYR A 216 3.82 24.46 14.28
C TYR A 216 4.09 25.94 14.53
N THR A 217 5.32 26.40 14.33
CA THR A 217 5.68 27.82 14.37
C THR A 217 5.91 28.32 12.94
N PRO A 218 5.26 29.40 12.48
CA PRO A 218 5.57 30.01 11.19
C PRO A 218 7.02 30.51 11.11
N GLY A 219 7.70 30.21 10.01
CA GLY A 219 9.12 30.50 9.82
C GLY A 219 10.07 29.50 10.49
N ARG A 220 11.37 29.71 10.26
CA ARG A 220 12.46 28.94 10.91
C ARG A 220 13.47 29.87 11.55
N THR A 221 14.07 29.41 12.63
CA THR A 221 15.14 30.10 13.35
C THR A 221 16.53 29.54 13.03
N ALA A 222 16.62 28.44 12.28
CA ALA A 222 17.86 27.83 11.82
C ALA A 222 17.77 27.40 10.36
N LYS A 223 18.94 27.22 9.72
CA LYS A 223 19.03 26.65 8.38
C LYS A 223 18.62 25.17 8.44
N ILE A 224 17.85 24.72 7.44
CA ILE A 224 17.56 23.31 7.25
C ILE A 224 18.87 22.56 6.97
N ASP A 225 19.20 21.61 7.82
CA ASP A 225 20.43 20.82 7.74
C ASP A 225 20.20 19.32 7.91
N LYS A 226 18.97 18.87 8.22
CA LYS A 226 18.66 17.46 8.46
C LYS A 226 17.29 17.04 7.96
N VAL A 227 17.17 15.75 7.66
CA VAL A 227 15.89 15.04 7.52
C VAL A 227 15.79 14.04 8.67
N ILE A 228 14.64 14.00 9.34
CA ILE A 228 14.39 13.06 10.44
C ILE A 228 13.27 12.11 10.04
N VAL A 229 13.57 10.82 10.04
CA VAL A 229 12.64 9.72 9.78
C VAL A 229 11.97 9.32 11.08
N HIS A 230 10.64 9.31 11.07
CA HIS A 230 9.80 8.89 12.17
C HIS A 230 8.89 7.72 11.76
N VAL A 231 8.41 6.98 12.75
CA VAL A 231 7.31 6.02 12.58
C VAL A 231 6.17 6.43 13.50
N THR A 232 4.97 6.54 12.95
CA THR A 232 3.83 7.19 13.59
C THR A 232 3.26 6.43 14.78
N GLN A 233 3.51 5.11 14.88
CA GLN A 233 2.82 4.21 15.81
C GLN A 233 1.30 4.32 15.64
N GLY A 234 0.85 4.29 14.38
CA GLY A 234 -0.54 4.49 14.00
C GLY A 234 -0.77 4.55 12.50
N SER A 235 -1.99 4.89 12.12
CA SER A 235 -2.43 4.94 10.72
C SER A 235 -2.08 6.24 10.01
N TYR A 236 -2.02 6.21 8.69
CA TYR A 236 -1.81 7.40 7.85
C TYR A 236 -2.85 8.49 8.12
N ALA A 237 -4.12 8.09 8.13
CA ALA A 237 -5.24 8.97 8.40
C ALA A 237 -5.27 9.47 9.84
N GLY A 238 -4.97 8.58 10.79
CA GLY A 238 -4.87 8.90 12.20
C GLY A 238 -3.79 9.94 12.49
N SER A 239 -2.63 9.84 11.83
CA SER A 239 -1.56 10.85 11.94
C SER A 239 -1.97 12.21 11.38
N ILE A 240 -2.62 12.24 10.22
CA ILE A 240 -3.15 13.50 9.64
C ILE A 240 -4.18 14.12 10.58
N SER A 241 -5.12 13.32 11.08
CA SER A 241 -6.13 13.77 12.06
C SER A 241 -5.48 14.35 13.32
N TRP A 242 -4.48 13.65 13.86
CA TRP A 242 -3.78 14.05 15.08
C TRP A 242 -3.03 15.38 14.91
N PHE A 243 -2.39 15.61 13.76
CA PHE A 243 -1.72 16.88 13.48
C PHE A 243 -2.69 18.03 13.20
N GLN A 244 -3.97 17.74 12.93
CA GLN A 244 -5.06 18.73 12.85
C GLN A 244 -5.77 18.97 14.19
N ASP A 245 -5.45 18.19 15.23
CA ASP A 245 -5.99 18.42 16.56
C ASP A 245 -5.19 19.55 17.25
N PRO A 246 -5.79 20.71 17.58
CA PRO A 246 -5.09 21.81 18.23
C PRO A 246 -4.54 21.47 19.62
N VAL A 247 -4.99 20.37 20.25
CA VAL A 247 -4.47 19.95 21.56
C VAL A 247 -3.29 18.99 21.47
N SER A 248 -2.96 18.45 20.29
CA SER A 248 -1.88 17.48 20.14
C SER A 248 -0.51 18.10 20.34
N VAL A 249 -0.35 19.39 19.97
CA VAL A 249 0.89 20.18 20.05
C VAL A 249 2.09 19.49 19.41
N VAL A 250 1.84 18.67 18.39
CA VAL A 250 2.83 17.94 17.58
C VAL A 250 2.46 17.96 16.11
N SER A 251 3.46 17.93 15.23
CA SER A 251 3.27 17.84 13.78
C SER A 251 4.54 17.39 13.08
N ALA A 252 4.41 16.93 11.83
CA ALA A 252 5.53 16.71 10.92
C ALA A 252 5.32 17.46 9.61
N HIS A 253 6.38 17.58 8.80
CA HIS A 253 6.28 18.23 7.50
C HIS A 253 5.56 17.32 6.50
N TYR A 254 5.84 16.01 6.54
CA TYR A 254 5.29 15.02 5.63
C TYR A 254 4.84 13.75 6.36
N VAL A 255 3.81 13.09 5.83
CA VAL A 255 3.33 11.77 6.24
C VAL A 255 3.33 10.85 5.02
N VAL A 256 3.81 9.61 5.16
CA VAL A 256 3.92 8.60 4.10
C VAL A 256 3.05 7.38 4.44
N ARG A 257 2.17 7.02 3.50
CA ARG A 257 1.29 5.84 3.63
C ARG A 257 2.05 4.56 3.29
N SER A 258 1.79 3.52 4.07
CA SER A 258 2.45 2.23 3.97
C SER A 258 2.00 1.42 2.75
N SER A 259 0.72 1.41 2.42
CA SER A 259 0.17 0.55 1.35
C SER A 259 0.68 0.89 -0.05
N ASP A 260 0.79 2.18 -0.38
CA ASP A 260 1.07 2.65 -1.75
C ASP A 260 2.10 3.80 -1.82
N GLY A 261 2.66 4.22 -0.68
CA GLY A 261 3.64 5.30 -0.63
C GLY A 261 3.06 6.69 -0.88
N GLN A 262 1.74 6.92 -0.75
CA GLN A 262 1.17 8.26 -0.88
C GLN A 262 1.75 9.22 0.17
N ILE A 263 2.12 10.43 -0.27
CA ILE A 263 2.71 11.46 0.58
C ILE A 263 1.73 12.62 0.75
N THR A 264 1.52 13.05 2.00
CA THR A 264 0.82 14.29 2.34
C THR A 264 1.78 15.22 3.07
N GLN A 265 1.93 16.45 2.57
CA GLN A 265 2.60 17.52 3.28
C GLN A 265 1.61 18.26 4.19
N MET A 266 2.01 18.48 5.44
CA MET A 266 1.17 19.09 6.48
C MET A 266 1.70 20.41 7.04
N VAL A 267 3.01 20.60 7.02
CA VAL A 267 3.66 21.87 7.39
C VAL A 267 4.58 22.27 6.24
N ARG A 268 4.57 23.55 5.87
CA ARG A 268 5.45 24.06 4.81
C ARG A 268 6.91 23.88 5.23
N ASP A 269 7.79 23.62 4.27
CA ASP A 269 9.23 23.51 4.57
C ASP A 269 9.78 24.81 5.19
N ALA A 270 9.17 25.95 4.90
CA ALA A 270 9.53 27.26 5.42
C ALA A 270 9.12 27.48 6.89
N ASP A 271 8.29 26.60 7.45
CA ASP A 271 7.80 26.67 8.82
C ASP A 271 8.46 25.58 9.69
N THR A 272 8.33 25.70 11.01
CA THR A 272 8.92 24.78 11.98
C THR A 272 7.85 23.84 12.54
N ALA A 273 7.77 22.61 12.02
CA ALA A 273 6.94 21.55 12.58
C ALA A 273 7.45 21.05 13.94
N TYR A 274 6.56 20.47 14.74
CA TYR A 274 6.85 20.02 16.11
C TYR A 274 7.03 18.49 16.19
N HIS A 275 8.17 17.96 15.72
CA HIS A 275 8.41 16.51 15.61
C HIS A 275 9.62 15.96 16.36
N ALA A 276 10.65 16.76 16.65
CA ALA A 276 11.94 16.33 17.19
C ALA A 276 12.55 17.32 18.21
N ARG A 277 11.70 17.94 19.04
CA ARG A 277 12.10 18.81 20.15
C ARG A 277 13.14 19.88 19.71
N SER A 278 14.37 19.81 20.23
CA SER A 278 15.44 20.79 19.95
C SER A 278 15.89 20.80 18.48
N ALA A 279 15.65 19.72 17.74
CA ALA A 279 16.01 19.62 16.32
C ALA A 279 14.97 20.26 15.38
N ASN A 280 13.77 20.62 15.88
CA ASN A 280 12.68 21.17 15.06
C ASN A 280 13.13 22.33 14.16
N ALA A 281 13.91 23.26 14.73
CA ALA A 281 14.31 24.49 14.04
C ALA A 281 15.12 24.23 12.76
N SER A 282 15.90 23.13 12.70
CA SER A 282 16.83 22.84 11.60
C SER A 282 16.50 21.57 10.80
N ALA A 283 15.44 20.83 11.15
CA ALA A 283 15.14 19.54 10.55
C ALA A 283 13.78 19.47 9.84
N LEU A 284 13.71 18.69 8.77
CA LEU A 284 12.45 18.29 8.13
C LEU A 284 12.05 16.89 8.62
N GLY A 285 10.95 16.80 9.37
CA GLY A 285 10.37 15.53 9.83
C GLY A 285 9.46 14.85 8.80
N ILE A 286 9.68 13.55 8.59
CA ILE A 286 8.86 12.66 7.75
C ILE A 286 8.33 11.50 8.60
N GLU A 287 7.02 11.41 8.70
CA GLU A 287 6.29 10.40 9.47
C GLU A 287 5.88 9.22 8.57
N HIS A 288 6.16 8.00 9.00
CA HIS A 288 5.82 6.78 8.28
C HIS A 288 4.75 6.00 9.02
N GLU A 289 3.63 5.74 8.34
CA GLU A 289 2.55 4.92 8.87
C GLU A 289 3.05 3.55 9.34
N GLY A 290 2.63 3.12 10.54
CA GLY A 290 2.83 1.77 11.04
C GLY A 290 3.40 1.72 12.45
N PHE A 291 3.95 0.56 12.81
CA PHE A 291 4.44 0.27 14.16
C PHE A 291 5.89 -0.21 14.14
N ILE A 292 6.71 0.29 15.06
CA ILE A 292 8.17 0.04 15.08
C ILE A 292 8.54 -1.42 15.36
N ASP A 293 7.60 -2.21 15.88
CA ASP A 293 7.78 -3.61 16.28
C ASP A 293 7.21 -4.60 15.26
N ASP A 294 6.72 -4.12 14.11
CA ASP A 294 6.21 -4.96 13.03
C ASP A 294 6.81 -4.55 11.65
N PRO A 295 7.73 -5.34 11.08
CA PRO A 295 8.39 -5.02 9.81
C PRO A 295 7.45 -5.04 8.59
N THR A 296 6.25 -5.62 8.68
CA THR A 296 5.31 -5.71 7.54
C THR A 296 4.75 -4.34 7.12
N TRP A 297 4.87 -3.36 8.01
CA TRP A 297 4.53 -1.96 7.74
C TRP A 297 5.54 -1.25 6.83
N PHE A 298 6.79 -1.71 6.77
CA PHE A 298 7.85 -1.05 5.99
C PHE A 298 7.90 -1.60 4.57
N THR A 299 6.90 -1.25 3.77
CA THR A 299 6.73 -1.74 2.39
C THR A 299 7.74 -1.10 1.44
N ASP A 300 7.93 -1.76 0.29
CA ASP A 300 8.72 -1.18 -0.81
C ASP A 300 8.16 0.16 -1.32
N ALA A 301 6.84 0.28 -1.42
CA ALA A 301 6.20 1.53 -1.84
C ALA A 301 6.53 2.68 -0.86
N MET A 302 6.46 2.42 0.44
CA MET A 302 6.83 3.40 1.47
C MET A 302 8.31 3.80 1.37
N TYR A 303 9.23 2.83 1.35
CA TYR A 303 10.67 3.10 1.26
C TYR A 303 11.01 3.93 0.03
N ARG A 304 10.47 3.58 -1.14
CA ARG A 304 10.74 4.28 -2.40
C ARG A 304 10.20 5.71 -2.39
N SER A 305 8.94 5.90 -1.99
CA SER A 305 8.33 7.23 -1.93
C SER A 305 9.04 8.13 -0.91
N SER A 306 9.33 7.61 0.28
CA SER A 306 10.06 8.34 1.31
C SER A 306 11.49 8.68 0.89
N ALA A 307 12.22 7.75 0.29
CA ALA A 307 13.57 7.99 -0.17
C ALA A 307 13.62 9.03 -1.30
N ALA A 308 12.65 9.01 -2.22
CA ALA A 308 12.53 10.01 -3.28
C ALA A 308 12.23 11.41 -2.72
N LEU A 309 11.38 11.50 -1.69
CA LEU A 309 11.13 12.74 -0.95
C LEU A 309 12.42 13.22 -0.26
N THR A 310 13.08 12.36 0.51
CA THR A 310 14.32 12.70 1.22
C THR A 310 15.42 13.14 0.27
N ALA A 311 15.63 12.44 -0.85
CA ALA A 311 16.60 12.84 -1.87
C ALA A 311 16.28 14.24 -2.43
N PHE A 312 15.01 14.50 -2.75
CA PHE A 312 14.57 15.81 -3.22
C PHE A 312 14.81 16.92 -2.19
N LEU A 313 14.49 16.68 -0.91
CA LEU A 313 14.72 17.64 0.17
C LEU A 313 16.22 17.89 0.39
N CYS A 314 17.04 16.84 0.32
CA CYS A 314 18.48 16.95 0.40
C CYS A 314 19.05 17.81 -0.73
N ASP A 315 18.61 17.59 -1.97
CA ASP A 315 19.05 18.37 -3.12
C ASP A 315 18.57 19.83 -3.04
N LYS A 316 17.31 20.06 -2.61
CA LYS A 316 16.71 21.40 -2.45
C LYS A 316 17.44 22.24 -1.41
N TYR A 317 17.83 21.66 -0.28
CA TYR A 317 18.41 22.39 0.86
C TYR A 317 19.94 22.23 1.00
N GLY A 318 20.56 21.43 0.14
CA GLY A 318 21.99 21.14 0.18
C GLY A 318 22.39 20.33 1.43
N ILE A 319 21.55 19.37 1.81
CA ILE A 319 21.80 18.45 2.92
C ILE A 319 22.60 17.26 2.37
N PRO A 320 23.76 16.90 2.96
CA PRO A 320 24.48 15.69 2.56
C PRO A 320 23.61 14.43 2.71
N LYS A 321 23.63 13.55 1.71
CA LYS A 321 22.86 12.30 1.69
C LYS A 321 23.55 11.18 2.47
N ASP A 322 23.84 11.45 3.75
CA ASP A 322 24.52 10.52 4.65
C ASP A 322 23.74 10.35 5.97
N ARG A 323 24.15 9.37 6.77
CA ARG A 323 23.54 9.05 8.06
C ARG A 323 23.85 10.06 9.18
N ALA A 324 24.69 11.06 8.92
CA ALA A 324 24.90 12.16 9.88
C ALA A 324 23.82 13.25 9.73
N HIS A 325 23.14 13.31 8.58
CA HIS A 325 22.13 14.33 8.28
C HIS A 325 20.74 13.76 7.99
N ILE A 326 20.66 12.52 7.54
CA ILE A 326 19.42 11.76 7.44
C ILE A 326 19.42 10.81 8.63
N ILE A 327 18.63 11.14 9.65
CA ILE A 327 18.66 10.46 10.96
C ILE A 327 17.29 9.90 11.32
N GLY A 328 17.25 8.91 12.20
CA GLY A 328 16.03 8.50 12.90
C GLY A 328 15.72 9.46 14.04
N HIS A 329 14.47 9.49 14.48
CA HIS A 329 14.08 10.28 15.64
C HIS A 329 14.89 9.90 16.90
N SER A 330 15.12 8.61 17.10
CA SER A 330 15.97 8.04 18.17
C SER A 330 17.42 8.56 18.18
N GLU A 331 17.89 9.13 17.07
CA GLU A 331 19.24 9.70 16.93
C GLU A 331 19.26 11.23 17.09
N ALA A 332 18.08 11.86 17.16
CA ALA A 332 17.97 13.31 17.27
C ALA A 332 18.43 13.81 18.66
N PRO A 333 19.12 14.96 18.77
CA PRO A 333 19.59 15.46 20.05
C PRO A 333 18.47 15.68 21.08
N GLY A 334 18.63 15.08 22.26
CA GLY A 334 17.71 15.28 23.39
C GLY A 334 16.36 14.56 23.26
N ASN A 335 16.27 13.53 22.42
CA ASN A 335 15.08 12.69 22.32
C ASN A 335 15.10 11.53 23.33
N ASP A 336 13.91 11.01 23.65
CA ASP A 336 13.62 9.83 24.48
C ASP A 336 12.83 8.77 23.69
N HIS A 337 12.83 8.90 22.37
CA HIS A 337 12.06 8.10 21.42
C HIS A 337 12.88 6.95 20.83
N THR A 338 12.18 5.94 20.31
CA THR A 338 12.79 4.70 19.78
C THR A 338 12.59 4.53 18.27
N ASP A 339 11.79 5.38 17.63
CA ASP A 339 11.52 5.30 16.20
C ASP A 339 12.71 5.80 15.34
N PRO A 340 12.88 5.29 14.10
CA PRO A 340 11.97 4.41 13.36
C PRO A 340 12.04 2.92 13.76
N GLY A 341 12.81 2.58 14.80
CA GLY A 341 12.85 1.24 15.36
C GLY A 341 13.84 0.29 14.70
N PRO A 342 13.98 -0.92 15.25
CA PRO A 342 15.02 -1.88 14.83
C PRO A 342 14.75 -2.51 13.45
N TYR A 343 13.52 -2.43 12.94
CA TYR A 343 13.13 -3.01 11.67
C TYR A 343 13.18 -2.02 10.49
N TRP A 344 13.54 -0.75 10.75
CA TRP A 344 13.83 0.19 9.68
C TRP A 344 15.20 -0.12 9.06
N ASP A 345 15.17 -0.53 7.79
CA ASP A 345 16.35 -0.89 7.01
C ASP A 345 17.03 0.37 6.47
N TRP A 346 17.96 0.88 7.27
CA TRP A 346 18.74 2.07 6.93
C TRP A 346 19.62 1.87 5.70
N ASP A 347 20.17 0.68 5.48
CA ASP A 347 21.04 0.42 4.33
C ASP A 347 20.23 0.52 3.04
N ARG A 348 19.08 -0.15 2.97
CA ARG A 348 18.13 -0.03 1.86
C ARG A 348 17.65 1.40 1.66
N TYR A 349 17.26 2.08 2.74
CA TYR A 349 16.76 3.45 2.64
C TYR A 349 17.83 4.40 2.08
N MET A 350 19.05 4.31 2.58
CA MET A 350 20.16 5.15 2.13
C MET A 350 20.62 4.80 0.70
N GLU A 351 20.54 3.53 0.28
CA GLU A 351 20.72 3.14 -1.11
C GLU A 351 19.71 3.83 -2.03
N LEU A 352 18.43 3.80 -1.67
CA LEU A 352 17.37 4.49 -2.42
C LEU A 352 17.56 6.01 -2.45
N VAL A 353 17.92 6.63 -1.31
CA VAL A 353 18.15 8.09 -1.22
C VAL A 353 19.33 8.54 -2.08
N ASN A 354 20.42 7.77 -2.07
CA ASN A 354 21.63 8.10 -2.83
C ASN A 354 21.48 7.79 -4.33
N GLY A 355 20.38 7.15 -4.74
CA GLY A 355 20.25 6.62 -6.11
C GLY A 355 21.28 5.52 -6.40
N THR A 356 21.90 4.96 -5.36
CA THR A 356 22.88 3.87 -5.43
C THR A 356 22.27 2.50 -5.16
N GLY A 357 20.97 2.45 -4.87
CA GLY A 357 20.17 1.24 -5.03
C GLY A 357 20.45 0.70 -6.43
N THR A 358 20.99 -0.50 -6.48
CA THR A 358 21.58 -1.08 -7.69
C THR A 358 20.61 -1.04 -8.88
N GLY A 359 20.80 -0.03 -9.73
CA GLY A 359 20.27 0.05 -11.09
C GLY A 359 19.07 0.99 -11.25
N GLY A 360 19.36 2.24 -11.63
CA GLY A 360 18.50 3.24 -12.27
C GLY A 360 17.05 2.86 -12.61
N GLU A 361 16.22 2.65 -11.59
CA GLU A 361 14.78 2.46 -11.74
C GLU A 361 14.11 3.83 -11.91
N THR A 362 13.30 3.98 -12.94
CA THR A 362 12.29 5.06 -12.97
C THR A 362 11.04 4.63 -12.20
N ARG A 363 10.12 5.56 -11.94
CA ARG A 363 8.86 5.39 -11.15
C ARG A 363 7.99 4.19 -11.55
N ASP A 364 8.20 3.58 -12.72
CA ASP A 364 7.43 2.45 -13.24
C ASP A 364 7.95 1.06 -12.81
N GLY A 365 9.13 0.97 -12.18
CA GLY A 365 9.74 -0.32 -11.78
C GLY A 365 10.09 -1.24 -12.97
N LEU A 366 10.12 -0.70 -14.19
CA LEU A 366 10.41 -1.44 -15.42
C LEU A 366 11.54 -0.80 -16.24
N SER A 367 11.76 0.50 -16.09
CA SER A 367 12.79 1.23 -16.84
C SER A 367 14.12 1.22 -16.10
N PHE A 368 15.16 0.75 -16.79
CA PHE A 368 16.53 0.68 -16.29
C PHE A 368 17.49 1.36 -17.26
N ALA A 369 18.55 1.99 -16.76
CA ALA A 369 19.62 2.52 -17.62
C ALA A 369 20.21 1.46 -18.56
N THR A 370 20.31 0.22 -18.07
CA THR A 370 20.75 -0.95 -18.85
C THR A 370 20.02 -2.19 -18.38
N TYR A 371 19.60 -3.07 -19.29
CA TYR A 371 19.08 -4.40 -18.95
C TYR A 371 20.20 -5.43 -18.96
N THR A 372 20.65 -5.83 -17.78
CA THR A 372 21.75 -6.78 -17.58
C THR A 372 21.25 -8.22 -17.65
N THR A 373 22.14 -9.14 -17.99
CA THR A 373 21.81 -10.56 -18.09
C THR A 373 21.36 -11.12 -16.74
N GLN A 374 20.13 -11.65 -16.67
CA GLN A 374 19.61 -12.33 -15.48
C GLN A 374 19.61 -13.86 -15.66
N ARG A 375 19.84 -14.59 -14.59
CA ARG A 375 19.85 -16.06 -14.55
C ARG A 375 19.56 -16.56 -13.14
N SER A 376 19.37 -17.87 -12.96
CA SER A 376 19.21 -18.45 -11.62
C SER A 376 20.29 -17.97 -10.64
N GLY A 377 19.86 -17.50 -9.48
CA GLY A 377 20.72 -16.88 -8.46
C GLY A 377 20.91 -15.36 -8.61
N SER A 378 20.49 -14.75 -9.73
CA SER A 378 20.34 -13.29 -9.81
C SER A 378 19.33 -12.82 -8.76
N THR A 379 19.56 -11.62 -8.22
CA THR A 379 18.62 -10.94 -7.35
C THR A 379 18.49 -9.47 -7.70
N GLY A 380 17.43 -8.82 -7.23
CA GLY A 380 17.25 -7.38 -7.26
C GLY A 380 16.21 -6.87 -8.28
N PRO A 381 16.19 -5.54 -8.49
CA PRO A 381 15.20 -4.81 -9.28
C PRO A 381 14.84 -5.40 -10.65
N GLN A 382 15.85 -5.79 -11.44
CA GLN A 382 15.62 -6.37 -12.76
C GLN A 382 15.00 -7.77 -12.68
N VAL A 383 15.23 -8.51 -11.60
CA VAL A 383 14.55 -9.79 -11.38
C VAL A 383 13.08 -9.55 -11.02
N THR A 384 12.78 -8.54 -10.20
CA THR A 384 11.39 -8.13 -9.91
C THR A 384 10.67 -7.70 -11.18
N ALA A 385 11.29 -6.85 -12.01
CA ALA A 385 10.74 -6.43 -13.30
C ALA A 385 10.51 -7.61 -14.25
N LEU A 386 11.47 -8.53 -14.32
CA LEU A 386 11.35 -9.78 -15.08
C LEU A 386 10.15 -10.61 -14.62
N GLN A 387 10.01 -10.83 -13.31
CA GLN A 387 8.93 -11.62 -12.73
C GLN A 387 7.56 -10.99 -13.01
N ARG A 388 7.43 -9.65 -12.85
CA ARG A 388 6.21 -8.91 -13.19
C ARG A 388 5.85 -9.07 -14.67
N LEU A 389 6.79 -8.80 -15.56
CA LEU A 389 6.56 -8.90 -17.01
C LEU A 389 6.20 -10.33 -17.46
N LEU A 390 6.81 -11.36 -16.86
CA LEU A 390 6.48 -12.76 -17.14
C LEU A 390 5.07 -13.09 -16.65
N ASN A 391 4.72 -12.72 -15.41
CA ASN A 391 3.40 -12.97 -14.84
C ASN A 391 2.29 -12.26 -15.61
N ASP A 392 2.50 -10.99 -15.98
CA ASP A 392 1.56 -10.20 -16.78
C ASP A 392 1.29 -10.84 -18.16
N GLN A 393 2.29 -11.54 -18.70
CA GLN A 393 2.19 -12.27 -19.97
C GLN A 393 1.74 -13.72 -19.79
N GLY A 394 1.33 -14.12 -18.58
CA GLY A 394 0.78 -15.44 -18.29
C GLY A 394 1.81 -16.54 -18.02
N TYR A 395 3.08 -16.19 -17.83
CA TYR A 395 4.14 -17.13 -17.46
C TYR A 395 4.34 -17.11 -15.95
N ALA A 396 4.00 -18.20 -15.27
CA ALA A 396 4.02 -18.31 -13.81
C ALA A 396 5.46 -18.24 -13.22
N ALA A 397 5.96 -17.03 -12.99
CA ALA A 397 7.28 -16.75 -12.45
C ALA A 397 7.35 -16.82 -10.91
N GLY A 398 6.21 -17.01 -10.25
CA GLY A 398 6.08 -16.90 -8.80
C GLY A 398 5.85 -15.46 -8.35
N GLU A 399 6.00 -15.20 -7.06
CA GLU A 399 5.94 -13.82 -6.54
C GLU A 399 7.08 -12.99 -7.11
N ALA A 400 6.82 -11.70 -7.38
CA ALA A 400 7.84 -10.77 -7.86
C ALA A 400 8.75 -10.28 -6.71
N ASP A 401 9.38 -11.24 -6.04
CA ASP A 401 10.22 -11.08 -4.86
C ASP A 401 11.64 -10.59 -5.16
N GLY A 402 11.99 -10.43 -6.44
CA GLY A 402 13.33 -10.05 -6.87
C GLY A 402 14.36 -11.15 -6.72
N SER A 403 13.97 -12.40 -6.54
CA SER A 403 14.85 -13.56 -6.45
C SER A 403 14.66 -14.50 -7.63
N PHE A 404 15.71 -14.74 -8.42
CA PHE A 404 15.62 -15.57 -9.61
C PHE A 404 15.72 -17.05 -9.21
N GLY A 405 14.61 -17.56 -8.69
CA GLY A 405 14.43 -18.94 -8.25
C GLY A 405 13.98 -19.89 -9.36
N THR A 406 13.59 -21.09 -8.95
CA THR A 406 13.17 -22.18 -9.85
C THR A 406 11.92 -21.83 -10.65
N ALA A 407 10.95 -21.13 -10.04
CA ALA A 407 9.72 -20.69 -10.71
C ALA A 407 10.05 -19.68 -11.83
N THR A 408 10.79 -18.62 -11.52
CA THR A 408 11.29 -17.64 -12.50
C THR A 408 12.06 -18.32 -13.64
N ALA A 409 12.95 -19.27 -13.34
CA ALA A 409 13.69 -20.01 -14.37
C ALA A 409 12.77 -20.85 -15.28
N GLY A 410 11.73 -21.48 -14.73
CA GLY A 410 10.72 -22.21 -15.49
C GLY A 410 9.90 -21.29 -16.40
N ALA A 411 9.48 -20.14 -15.88
CA ALA A 411 8.75 -19.12 -16.63
C ALA A 411 9.59 -18.54 -17.77
N VAL A 412 10.87 -18.21 -17.52
CA VAL A 412 11.79 -17.72 -18.56
C VAL A 412 11.94 -18.71 -19.70
N ARG A 413 12.18 -20.00 -19.41
CA ARG A 413 12.28 -21.03 -20.47
C ARG A 413 10.99 -21.18 -21.26
N SER A 414 9.85 -21.07 -20.59
CA SER A 414 8.53 -21.15 -21.25
C SER A 414 8.32 -19.96 -22.18
N PHE A 415 8.64 -18.75 -21.71
CA PHE A 415 8.61 -17.53 -22.52
C PHE A 415 9.54 -17.63 -23.72
N GLN A 416 10.81 -18.01 -23.51
CA GLN A 416 11.78 -18.16 -24.59
C GLN A 416 11.29 -19.15 -25.66
N ALA A 417 10.78 -20.31 -25.26
CA ALA A 417 10.25 -21.31 -26.18
C ALA A 417 9.05 -20.79 -26.99
N ALA A 418 8.11 -20.08 -26.35
CA ALA A 418 6.94 -19.51 -27.00
C ALA A 418 7.29 -18.40 -28.01
N HIS A 419 8.39 -17.67 -27.78
CA HIS A 419 8.85 -16.57 -28.62
C HIS A 419 9.97 -16.96 -29.61
N GLY A 420 10.28 -18.26 -29.74
CA GLY A 420 11.29 -18.75 -30.68
C GLY A 420 12.74 -18.36 -30.34
N LEU A 421 13.00 -18.10 -29.05
CA LEU A 421 14.33 -17.85 -28.50
C LEU A 421 14.94 -19.17 -27.98
N ASP A 422 16.26 -19.18 -27.77
CA ASP A 422 16.93 -20.29 -27.08
C ASP A 422 16.39 -20.41 -25.65
N ALA A 423 15.73 -21.53 -25.32
CA ALA A 423 15.10 -21.77 -24.02
C ALA A 423 16.12 -22.20 -22.94
N ASP A 424 17.17 -21.41 -22.77
CA ASP A 424 18.29 -21.66 -21.86
C ASP A 424 18.03 -21.21 -20.42
N GLY A 425 16.95 -20.48 -20.17
CA GLY A 425 16.61 -19.92 -18.85
C GLY A 425 17.43 -18.67 -18.48
N VAL A 426 18.16 -18.10 -19.44
CA VAL A 426 18.99 -16.90 -19.26
C VAL A 426 18.33 -15.70 -19.95
N VAL A 427 18.06 -14.65 -19.19
CA VAL A 427 17.45 -13.43 -19.71
C VAL A 427 18.55 -12.48 -20.17
N GLY A 428 19.04 -12.71 -21.38
CA GLY A 428 19.94 -11.80 -22.09
C GLY A 428 19.20 -10.71 -22.87
N ALA A 429 19.94 -9.89 -23.62
CA ALA A 429 19.39 -8.76 -24.39
C ALA A 429 18.22 -9.15 -25.31
N ARG A 430 18.27 -10.31 -25.97
CA ARG A 430 17.20 -10.81 -26.84
C ARG A 430 15.91 -11.09 -26.05
N THR A 431 16.03 -11.81 -24.95
CA THR A 431 14.90 -12.12 -24.06
C THR A 431 14.31 -10.85 -23.46
N TRP A 432 15.14 -9.92 -22.99
CA TRP A 432 14.70 -8.61 -22.51
C TRP A 432 13.95 -7.81 -23.57
N THR A 433 14.48 -7.76 -24.79
CA THR A 433 13.86 -7.03 -25.91
C THR A 433 12.46 -7.58 -26.22
N ALA A 434 12.33 -8.91 -26.31
CA ALA A 434 11.04 -9.56 -26.55
C ALA A 434 10.06 -9.29 -25.41
N LEU A 435 10.52 -9.44 -24.16
CA LEU A 435 9.68 -9.31 -22.97
C LEU A 435 9.16 -7.87 -22.79
N LEU A 436 10.02 -6.87 -22.99
CA LEU A 436 9.68 -5.45 -22.85
C LEU A 436 8.80 -4.92 -23.98
N SER A 437 8.82 -5.55 -25.16
CA SER A 437 8.06 -5.10 -26.33
C SER A 437 6.72 -5.82 -26.53
N ALA A 438 6.34 -6.73 -25.63
CA ALA A 438 5.07 -7.42 -25.68
C ALA A 438 3.86 -6.46 -25.68
N GLY A 439 2.74 -6.89 -26.26
CA GLY A 439 1.50 -6.10 -26.32
C GLY A 439 1.15 -5.59 -27.73
N THR A 440 0.38 -4.50 -27.77
CA THR A 440 -0.14 -3.88 -29.01
C THR A 440 0.98 -3.38 -29.92
N THR A 441 0.67 -3.13 -31.20
CA THR A 441 1.64 -2.70 -32.21
C THR A 441 1.22 -1.40 -32.91
N PRO A 442 1.02 -0.29 -32.16
CA PRO A 442 0.63 0.99 -32.74
C PRO A 442 1.73 1.54 -33.65
N VAL A 443 1.35 2.36 -34.63
CA VAL A 443 2.34 3.12 -35.40
C VAL A 443 2.85 4.28 -34.53
N LEU A 444 4.14 4.28 -34.19
CA LEU A 444 4.77 5.37 -33.44
C LEU A 444 5.78 6.13 -34.32
N ALA A 445 5.82 7.44 -34.16
CA ALA A 445 6.75 8.35 -34.83
C ALA A 445 7.07 9.54 -33.91
N GLU A 446 7.93 10.45 -34.37
CA GLU A 446 8.22 11.70 -33.66
C GLU A 446 6.93 12.42 -33.23
N ASP A 447 6.96 13.05 -32.05
CA ASP A 447 5.84 13.69 -31.35
C ASP A 447 4.79 12.75 -30.72
N ALA A 448 4.89 11.43 -30.93
CA ALA A 448 4.07 10.48 -30.17
C ALA A 448 4.40 10.53 -28.67
N THR A 449 3.39 10.34 -27.81
CA THR A 449 3.57 10.27 -26.36
C THR A 449 2.75 9.13 -25.75
N GLY A 450 3.11 8.73 -24.52
CA GLY A 450 2.36 7.77 -23.71
C GLY A 450 3.08 6.45 -23.47
N GLU A 451 2.35 5.48 -22.89
CA GLU A 451 2.94 4.22 -22.41
C GLU A 451 3.49 3.33 -23.51
N ASP A 452 2.93 3.38 -24.72
CA ASP A 452 3.49 2.67 -25.88
C ASP A 452 4.86 3.20 -26.31
N VAL A 453 5.09 4.52 -26.16
CA VAL A 453 6.40 5.13 -26.42
C VAL A 453 7.39 4.71 -25.33
N LYS A 454 6.98 4.72 -24.06
CA LYS A 454 7.84 4.26 -22.96
C LYS A 454 8.22 2.79 -23.10
N ARG A 455 7.26 1.96 -23.52
CA ARG A 455 7.47 0.54 -23.85
C ARG A 455 8.50 0.35 -24.96
N LEU A 456 8.38 1.13 -26.04
CA LEU A 456 9.37 1.16 -27.12
C LEU A 456 10.77 1.56 -26.60
N GLN A 457 10.87 2.64 -25.82
CA GLN A 457 12.14 3.15 -25.29
C GLN A 457 12.87 2.11 -24.41
N ARG A 458 12.13 1.39 -23.55
CA ARG A 458 12.66 0.26 -22.77
C ARG A 458 13.17 -0.86 -23.66
N ALA A 459 12.38 -1.28 -24.65
CA ALA A 459 12.76 -2.35 -25.57
C ALA A 459 14.00 -1.97 -26.42
N LEU A 460 14.11 -0.72 -26.86
CA LEU A 460 15.28 -0.22 -27.58
C LEU A 460 16.52 -0.18 -26.68
N THR A 461 16.38 0.19 -25.41
CA THR A 461 17.49 0.16 -24.44
C THR A 461 18.05 -1.25 -24.31
N ALA A 462 17.18 -2.26 -24.18
CA ALA A 462 17.60 -3.67 -24.16
C ALA A 462 18.23 -4.12 -25.49
N ALA A 463 17.65 -3.74 -26.62
CA ALA A 463 18.07 -4.21 -27.94
C ALA A 463 19.39 -3.62 -28.42
N LEU A 464 19.66 -2.36 -28.06
CA LEU A 464 20.85 -1.61 -28.46
C LEU A 464 21.98 -1.71 -27.44
N GLY A 465 21.67 -2.08 -26.18
CA GLY A 465 22.64 -2.06 -25.08
C GLY A 465 23.09 -0.66 -24.68
N SER A 466 22.37 0.37 -25.13
CA SER A 466 22.60 1.78 -24.82
C SER A 466 21.30 2.42 -24.35
N THR A 467 21.37 3.24 -23.29
CA THR A 467 20.20 3.88 -22.69
C THR A 467 19.45 4.76 -23.68
N VAL A 468 18.15 4.51 -23.83
CA VAL A 468 17.17 5.44 -24.39
C VAL A 468 16.32 5.91 -23.23
N GLU A 469 16.24 7.21 -23.01
CA GLU A 469 15.42 7.77 -21.93
C GLU A 469 13.96 7.31 -22.07
N ALA A 470 13.43 6.71 -21.01
CA ALA A 470 12.09 6.12 -20.98
C ALA A 470 11.07 7.12 -20.41
N ASP A 471 11.01 8.32 -20.99
CA ASP A 471 10.15 9.42 -20.57
C ASP A 471 8.73 9.35 -21.15
N GLY A 472 8.47 8.42 -22.08
CA GLY A 472 7.20 8.30 -22.79
C GLY A 472 6.98 9.38 -23.84
N THR A 473 8.02 10.11 -24.26
CA THR A 473 7.97 11.13 -25.32
C THR A 473 8.88 10.72 -26.48
N PHE A 474 8.31 10.61 -27.69
CA PHE A 474 9.07 10.22 -28.87
C PHE A 474 9.80 11.44 -29.44
N GLY A 475 10.88 11.83 -28.78
CA GLY A 475 11.74 12.92 -29.20
C GLY A 475 12.87 12.50 -30.16
N PRO A 476 13.78 13.43 -30.50
CA PRO A 476 14.91 13.18 -31.41
C PRO A 476 15.83 12.03 -30.97
N GLY A 477 16.00 11.84 -29.66
CA GLY A 477 16.78 10.73 -29.10
C GLY A 477 16.16 9.37 -29.41
N THR A 478 14.84 9.21 -29.19
CA THR A 478 14.09 8.00 -29.54
C THR A 478 14.10 7.76 -31.05
N ALA A 479 13.92 8.80 -31.87
CA ALA A 479 13.99 8.67 -33.33
C ALA A 479 15.35 8.18 -33.83
N THR A 480 16.44 8.65 -33.21
CA THR A 480 17.80 8.19 -33.49
C THR A 480 17.98 6.72 -33.11
N ALA A 481 17.47 6.31 -31.94
CA ALA A 481 17.50 4.92 -31.49
C ALA A 481 16.69 3.99 -32.41
N VAL A 482 15.50 4.41 -32.86
CA VAL A 482 14.67 3.65 -33.80
C VAL A 482 15.40 3.45 -35.13
N ARG A 483 15.95 4.51 -35.73
CA ARG A 483 16.71 4.40 -36.99
C ARG A 483 17.95 3.51 -36.84
N SER A 484 18.63 3.59 -35.70
CA SER A 484 19.78 2.74 -35.37
C SER A 484 19.37 1.27 -35.27
N TYR A 485 18.29 0.97 -34.56
CA TYR A 485 17.74 -0.38 -34.45
C TYR A 485 17.31 -0.91 -35.82
N GLN A 486 16.52 -0.15 -36.58
CA GLN A 486 16.05 -0.53 -37.92
C GLN A 486 17.23 -0.87 -38.85
N THR A 487 18.25 0.00 -38.90
CA THR A 487 19.47 -0.23 -39.68
C THR A 487 20.17 -1.51 -39.25
N GLY A 488 20.36 -1.69 -37.94
CA GLY A 488 21.02 -2.88 -37.37
C GLY A 488 20.27 -4.19 -37.64
N ARG A 489 18.95 -4.14 -37.87
CA ARG A 489 18.12 -5.31 -38.17
C ARG A 489 17.77 -5.48 -39.65
N GLY A 490 18.31 -4.64 -40.54
CA GLY A 490 18.04 -4.66 -41.97
C GLY A 490 16.59 -4.29 -42.33
N LEU A 491 15.96 -3.46 -41.50
CA LEU A 491 14.65 -2.85 -41.76
C LEU A 491 14.82 -1.50 -42.48
N THR A 492 13.74 -0.99 -43.06
CA THR A 492 13.70 0.39 -43.55
C THR A 492 13.95 1.35 -42.39
N ALA A 493 15.02 2.14 -42.45
CA ALA A 493 15.42 3.08 -41.39
C ALA A 493 14.69 4.43 -41.48
N ASP A 494 13.36 4.39 -41.54
CA ASP A 494 12.49 5.57 -41.66
C ASP A 494 12.26 6.30 -40.34
N GLY A 495 12.60 5.69 -39.20
CA GLY A 495 12.33 6.24 -37.87
C GLY A 495 10.89 6.06 -37.41
N ILE A 496 10.08 5.30 -38.15
CA ILE A 496 8.68 5.00 -37.82
C ILE A 496 8.60 3.56 -37.30
N VAL A 497 8.02 3.40 -36.12
CA VAL A 497 7.80 2.08 -35.52
C VAL A 497 6.47 1.52 -36.03
N GLY A 498 6.53 0.88 -37.19
CA GLY A 498 5.42 0.12 -37.77
C GLY A 498 5.47 -1.38 -37.45
N PRO A 499 4.58 -2.19 -38.07
CA PRO A 499 4.46 -3.62 -37.80
C PRO A 499 5.79 -4.39 -37.91
N ALA A 500 6.63 -4.08 -38.92
CA ALA A 500 7.91 -4.75 -39.11
C ALA A 500 8.89 -4.49 -37.94
N THR A 501 8.94 -3.26 -37.43
CA THR A 501 9.78 -2.89 -36.28
C THR A 501 9.29 -3.59 -35.01
N TRP A 502 7.98 -3.60 -34.76
CA TRP A 502 7.41 -4.32 -33.61
C TRP A 502 7.66 -5.82 -33.68
N THR A 503 7.44 -6.46 -34.83
CA THR A 503 7.71 -7.90 -35.00
C THR A 503 9.18 -8.23 -34.73
N ALA A 504 10.12 -7.36 -35.14
CA ALA A 504 11.53 -7.56 -34.82
C ALA A 504 11.78 -7.46 -33.31
N LEU A 505 11.28 -6.42 -32.63
CA LEU A 505 11.43 -6.27 -31.18
C LEU A 505 10.82 -7.46 -30.41
N GLN A 506 9.59 -7.86 -30.76
CA GLN A 506 8.85 -8.93 -30.07
C GLN A 506 9.42 -10.34 -30.29
N SER A 507 10.23 -10.53 -31.33
CA SER A 507 11.03 -11.74 -31.55
C SER A 507 12.44 -11.67 -30.94
N GLY A 508 12.72 -10.62 -30.16
CA GLY A 508 14.00 -10.38 -29.52
C GLY A 508 15.13 -10.16 -30.51
N ARG A 509 14.81 -9.67 -31.72
CA ARG A 509 15.77 -9.57 -32.82
C ARG A 509 16.77 -8.46 -32.69
#